data_AF-A0A9X3BIY5-F1
#
_entry.id   AF-A0A9X3BIY5-F1
#
_cell.length_a   1.000
_cell.length_b   1.000
_cell.length_c   1.000
_cell.angle_alpha   90.00
_cell.angle_beta   90.00
_cell.angle_gamma   90.00
#
_symmetry.space_group_name_H-M   'P 1'
#
loop_
_entity.id
_entity.type
_entity.pdbx_description
1 polymer ?
#
loop_
_entity_poly.entity_id
_entity_poly.type
_entity_poly.pdbx_seq_one_letter_code
_entity_poly.pdbx_strand_id
1 'polypeptide(L)'
;YMFYKVLKAGYTICYQADAYVWHKHRKDMKALKRQVYNYSRGHVAYHLHTWLNDNDWRGYKRIFYELPKIHMIRFAKSLVGRSNFPISMILLEIAGNILGPWAFYSSLWRVKKLGRSARYIPPKENATIKNKNAY
;
A
#
# COMPACT_ATOMS: atom_id res chain seq x y z
N TYR A 1 -3.79 0.05 4.82
CA TYR A 1 -4.22 0.59 6.13
C TYR A 1 -4.99 -0.43 6.97
N MET A 2 -5.85 -1.28 6.39
CA MET A 2 -6.57 -2.31 7.16
C MET A 2 -5.68 -3.14 8.10
N PHE A 3 -4.63 -3.78 7.58
CA PHE A 3 -3.70 -4.58 8.40
C PHE A 3 -3.03 -3.78 9.52
N TYR A 4 -2.69 -2.52 9.26
CA TYR A 4 -2.18 -1.61 10.29
C TYR A 4 -3.14 -1.47 11.46
N LYS A 5 -4.42 -1.20 11.16
CA LYS A 5 -5.46 -1.05 12.19
C LYS A 5 -5.67 -2.33 12.98
N VAL A 6 -5.64 -3.50 12.32
CA VAL A 6 -5.77 -4.81 12.96
C VAL A 6 -4.65 -5.00 13.99
N LEU A 7 -3.39 -4.80 13.57
CA LEU A 7 -2.24 -4.92 14.47
C LEU A 7 -2.25 -3.86 15.58
N LYS A 8 -2.61 -2.61 15.25
CA LYS A 8 -2.71 -1.53 16.25
C LYS A 8 -3.79 -1.81 17.30
N ALA A 9 -4.85 -2.53 16.95
CA ALA A 9 -5.88 -2.97 17.87
C ALA A 9 -5.49 -4.21 18.72
N GLY A 10 -4.24 -4.68 18.62
CA GLY A 10 -3.72 -5.78 19.45
C GLY A 10 -4.00 -7.18 18.88
N TYR A 11 -4.58 -7.28 17.68
CA TYR A 11 -4.80 -8.57 17.02
C TYR A 11 -3.52 -9.08 16.35
N THR A 12 -3.50 -10.39 16.11
CA THR A 12 -2.41 -11.08 15.42
C THR A 12 -2.80 -11.41 13.99
N ILE A 13 -1.86 -11.26 13.05
CA ILE A 13 -2.01 -11.75 11.68
C ILE A 13 -1.24 -13.07 11.59
N CYS A 14 -1.96 -14.17 11.38
CA CYS A 14 -1.38 -15.49 11.20
C CYS A 14 -1.23 -15.80 9.69
N TYR A 15 -0.07 -16.29 9.30
CA TYR A 15 0.17 -16.77 7.94
C TYR A 15 -0.27 -18.23 7.83
N GLN A 16 -1.26 -18.53 6.99
CA GLN A 16 -1.70 -19.89 6.70
C GLN A 16 -1.07 -20.36 5.40
N ALA A 17 -0.02 -21.17 5.49
CA ALA A 17 0.70 -21.68 4.31
C ALA A 17 -0.17 -22.58 3.42
N ASP A 18 -1.13 -23.31 4.02
CA ASP A 18 -2.02 -24.23 3.30
C ASP A 18 -3.20 -23.53 2.61
N ALA A 19 -3.33 -22.21 2.76
CA ALA A 19 -4.40 -21.46 2.13
C ALA A 19 -4.05 -21.16 0.66
N TYR A 20 -4.86 -21.66 -0.27
CA TYR A 20 -4.70 -21.40 -1.69
C TYR A 20 -5.56 -20.22 -2.14
N VAL A 21 -4.92 -19.24 -2.78
CA VAL A 21 -5.61 -18.11 -3.42
C VAL A 21 -5.17 -18.06 -4.87
N TRP A 22 -6.15 -18.16 -5.78
CA TRP A 22 -5.90 -18.02 -7.20
C TRP A 22 -5.69 -16.54 -7.55
N HIS A 23 -4.46 -16.17 -7.93
CA HIS A 23 -4.17 -14.84 -8.47
C HIS A 23 -3.63 -14.92 -9.90
N LYS A 24 -4.01 -13.94 -10.71
CA LYS A 24 -3.52 -13.82 -12.09
C LYS A 24 -2.19 -13.08 -12.11
N HIS A 25 -1.11 -13.76 -12.51
CA HIS A 25 0.16 -13.11 -12.79
C HIS A 25 0.08 -12.27 -14.07
N ARG A 26 0.75 -11.11 -14.05
CA ARG A 26 0.89 -10.27 -15.24
C ARG A 26 1.97 -10.88 -16.14
N LYS A 27 1.65 -11.06 -17.43
CA LYS A 27 2.55 -11.67 -18.43
C LYS A 27 3.38 -10.66 -19.22
N ASP A 28 3.03 -9.39 -19.15
CA ASP A 28 3.61 -8.31 -19.96
C ASP A 28 4.53 -7.40 -19.13
N MET A 29 5.67 -7.04 -19.72
CA MET A 29 6.68 -6.16 -19.14
C MET A 29 6.12 -4.76 -18.84
N LYS A 30 5.26 -4.20 -19.70
CA LYS A 30 4.62 -2.89 -19.42
C LYS A 30 3.70 -2.99 -18.21
N ALA A 31 2.95 -4.07 -18.11
CA ALA A 31 2.08 -4.33 -16.97
C ALA A 31 2.88 -4.54 -15.66
N LEU A 32 4.04 -5.21 -15.72
CA LEU A 32 4.97 -5.35 -14.60
C LEU A 32 5.53 -4.00 -14.14
N LYS A 33 6.07 -3.19 -15.08
CA LYS A 33 6.59 -1.84 -14.78
C LYS A 33 5.56 -0.96 -14.07
N ARG A 34 4.31 -0.99 -14.55
CA ARG A 34 3.19 -0.26 -13.91
C ARG A 34 2.91 -0.78 -12.50
N GLN A 35 2.99 -2.08 -12.28
CA GLN A 35 2.76 -2.68 -10.96
C GLN A 35 3.87 -2.27 -9.96
N VAL A 36 5.13 -2.36 -10.36
CA VAL A 36 6.28 -1.92 -9.55
C VAL A 36 6.14 -0.45 -9.19
N TYR A 37 5.92 0.41 -10.19
CA TYR A 37 5.71 1.85 -9.97
C TYR A 37 4.58 2.13 -8.97
N ASN A 38 3.43 1.48 -9.13
CA ASN A 38 2.28 1.66 -8.24
C ASN A 38 2.55 1.13 -6.82
N TYR A 39 3.32 0.04 -6.67
CA TYR A 39 3.71 -0.46 -5.36
C TYR A 39 4.64 0.49 -4.63
N SER A 40 5.66 1.02 -5.29
CA SER A 40 6.58 2.01 -4.70
C SER A 40 5.81 3.27 -4.28
N ARG A 41 4.96 3.79 -5.18
CA ARG A 41 4.08 4.92 -4.88
C ARG A 41 3.13 4.66 -3.71
N GLY A 42 2.50 3.49 -3.68
CA GLY A 42 1.61 3.08 -2.61
C GLY A 42 2.32 2.89 -1.26
N HIS A 43 3.58 2.47 -1.27
CA HIS A 43 4.40 2.27 -0.07
C HIS A 43 4.62 3.59 0.68
N VAL A 44 5.04 4.64 -0.04
CA VAL A 44 5.20 5.98 0.55
C VAL A 44 3.85 6.55 1.01
N ALA A 45 2.81 6.43 0.18
CA ALA A 45 1.46 6.90 0.53
C ALA A 45 0.91 6.22 1.79
N TYR A 46 1.18 4.92 1.96
CA TYR A 46 0.78 4.17 3.14
C TYR A 46 1.46 4.67 4.41
N HIS A 47 2.78 4.87 4.36
CA HIS A 47 3.54 5.37 5.51
C HIS A 47 3.17 6.81 5.87
N LEU A 48 2.91 7.67 4.88
CA LEU A 48 2.35 9.02 5.13
C LEU A 48 0.98 8.96 5.79
N HIS A 49 0.11 8.04 5.34
CA HIS A 49 -1.22 7.88 5.92
C HIS A 49 -1.17 7.41 7.38
N THR A 50 -0.31 6.44 7.71
CA THR A 50 -0.14 5.99 9.11
C THR A 50 0.49 7.07 9.97
N TRP A 51 1.41 7.86 9.42
CA TRP A 51 1.99 8.98 10.17
C TRP A 51 0.93 10.04 10.49
N LEU A 52 0.18 10.51 9.49
CA LEU A 52 -0.79 11.60 9.66
C LEU A 52 -2.00 11.21 10.53
N ASN A 53 -2.45 9.96 10.49
CA ASN A 53 -3.63 9.53 11.23
C ASN A 53 -3.33 8.93 12.61
N ASP A 54 -2.15 8.32 12.77
CA ASP A 54 -1.81 7.55 13.97
C ASP A 54 -0.55 8.04 14.68
N ASN A 55 0.09 9.11 14.19
CA ASN A 55 1.38 9.65 14.67
C ASN A 55 2.51 8.61 14.67
N ASP A 56 2.46 7.66 13.74
CA ASP A 56 3.46 6.60 13.65
C ASP A 56 4.69 7.04 12.85
N TRP A 57 5.75 7.34 13.59
CA TRP A 57 7.02 7.82 13.05
C TRP A 57 7.92 6.71 12.47
N ARG A 58 7.60 5.43 12.70
CA ARG A 58 8.47 4.30 12.26
C ARG A 58 8.64 4.27 10.74
N GLY A 59 7.61 4.72 10.00
CA GLY A 59 7.66 4.83 8.53
C GLY A 59 8.62 5.90 8.01
N TYR A 60 8.97 6.91 8.82
CA TYR A 60 9.84 8.00 8.39
C TYR A 60 11.26 7.51 8.09
N LYS A 61 11.84 6.70 9.00
CA LYS A 61 13.15 6.08 8.79
C LYS A 61 13.16 5.24 7.51
N ARG A 62 12.06 4.55 7.21
CA ARG A 62 11.91 3.76 5.99
C ARG A 62 11.95 4.63 4.74
N ILE A 63 11.18 5.71 4.71
CA ILE A 63 11.07 6.61 3.55
C ILE A 63 12.36 7.39 3.32
N PHE A 64 12.92 8.00 4.35
CA PHE A 64 13.99 8.99 4.20
C PHE A 64 15.39 8.40 4.29
N TYR A 65 15.57 7.23 4.91
CA TYR A 65 16.90 6.65 5.10
C TYR A 65 17.05 5.31 4.40
N GLU A 66 16.17 4.34 4.67
CA GLU A 66 16.36 2.97 4.18
C GLU A 66 16.10 2.84 2.68
N LEU A 67 15.02 3.44 2.17
CA LEU A 67 14.70 3.36 0.73
C LEU A 67 15.78 4.02 -0.14
N PRO A 68 16.24 5.26 0.11
CA PRO A 68 17.32 5.87 -0.66
C PRO A 68 18.61 5.05 -0.61
N LYS A 69 18.99 4.55 0.58
CA LYS A 69 20.18 3.72 0.74
C LYS A 69 20.11 2.43 -0.08
N ILE A 70 18.97 1.73 -0.02
CA ILE A 70 18.78 0.49 -0.79
C ILE A 70 18.83 0.76 -2.29
N HIS A 71 18.20 1.85 -2.75
CA HIS A 71 18.22 2.25 -4.15
C HIS A 71 19.63 2.59 -4.64
N MET A 72 20.41 3.33 -3.86
CA MET A 72 21.81 3.64 -4.18
C MET A 72 22.66 2.37 -4.28
N ILE A 73 22.55 1.45 -3.31
CA ILE A 73 23.30 0.19 -3.32
C ILE A 73 22.92 -0.66 -4.54
N ARG A 74 21.62 -0.75 -4.86
CA ARG A 74 21.13 -1.49 -6.03
C ARG A 74 21.59 -0.86 -7.34
N PHE A 75 21.56 0.46 -7.43
CA PHE A 75 22.01 1.20 -8.60
C PHE A 75 23.52 0.98 -8.83
N ALA A 76 24.34 1.11 -7.78
CA ALA A 76 25.78 0.83 -7.85
C ALA A 76 26.07 -0.63 -8.26
N LYS A 77 25.37 -1.60 -7.68
CA LYS A 77 25.52 -3.02 -8.08
C LYS A 77 25.09 -3.28 -9.52
N SER A 78 24.10 -2.56 -10.02
CA SER A 78 23.65 -2.66 -11.41
C SER A 78 24.65 -2.07 -12.39
N LEU A 79 25.37 -1.01 -12.03
CA LEU A 79 26.43 -0.43 -12.86
C LEU A 79 27.64 -1.36 -12.98
N VAL A 80 27.96 -2.11 -11.92
CA VAL A 80 29.07 -3.09 -11.89
C VAL A 80 28.66 -4.44 -12.51
N GLY A 81 27.47 -4.55 -13.12
CA GLY A 81 26.99 -5.78 -13.75
C GLY A 81 26.67 -6.92 -12.77
N ARG A 82 26.60 -6.64 -11.47
CA ARG A 82 26.32 -7.62 -10.40
C ARG A 82 24.83 -7.69 -10.03
N SER A 83 23.94 -7.21 -10.90
CA SER A 83 22.50 -7.19 -10.67
C SER A 83 21.75 -7.63 -11.92
N ASN A 84 20.87 -8.62 -11.77
CA ASN A 84 19.91 -9.01 -12.81
C ASN A 84 18.70 -8.06 -12.88
N PHE A 85 18.64 -7.07 -11.99
CA PHE A 85 17.56 -6.09 -11.93
C PHE A 85 17.93 -4.85 -12.75
N PRO A 86 17.17 -4.53 -13.83
CA PRO A 86 17.55 -3.46 -14.75
C PRO A 86 17.41 -2.09 -14.10
N ILE A 87 18.33 -1.18 -14.43
CA ILE A 87 18.34 0.21 -13.94
C ILE A 87 17.00 0.91 -14.18
N SER A 88 16.36 0.64 -15.33
CA SER A 88 15.04 1.20 -15.64
C SER A 88 13.95 0.84 -14.63
N MET A 89 14.02 -0.33 -13.98
CA MET A 89 13.09 -0.68 -12.90
C MET A 89 13.42 0.05 -11.59
N ILE A 90 14.70 0.24 -11.26
CA ILE A 90 15.12 1.03 -10.09
C ILE A 90 14.63 2.47 -10.23
N LEU A 91 14.81 3.07 -11.41
CA LEU A 91 14.31 4.42 -11.70
C LEU A 91 12.79 4.52 -11.58
N LEU A 92 12.05 3.48 -11.99
CA LEU A 92 10.60 3.42 -11.78
C LEU A 92 10.21 3.36 -10.30
N GLU A 93 10.95 2.61 -9.48
CA GLU A 93 10.72 2.56 -8.03
C GLU A 93 10.98 3.93 -7.39
N ILE A 94 12.07 4.60 -7.77
CA ILE A 94 12.41 5.95 -7.30
C ILE A 94 11.34 6.96 -7.72
N ALA A 95 10.95 6.95 -8.99
CA ALA A 95 9.87 7.82 -9.49
C ALA A 95 8.54 7.57 -8.76
N GLY A 96 8.22 6.29 -8.50
CA GLY A 96 7.06 5.91 -7.70
C GLY A 96 7.12 6.49 -6.29
N ASN A 97 8.26 6.36 -5.61
CA ASN A 97 8.46 6.90 -4.27
C ASN A 97 8.31 8.42 -4.21
N ILE A 98 8.91 9.15 -5.17
CA ILE A 98 8.80 10.62 -5.26
C ILE A 98 7.36 11.06 -5.49
N LEU A 99 6.60 10.32 -6.30
CA LEU A 99 5.18 10.60 -6.59
C LEU A 99 4.21 10.00 -5.55
N GLY A 100 4.74 9.38 -4.50
CA GLY A 100 4.00 8.80 -3.38
C GLY A 100 3.15 9.82 -2.61
N PRO A 101 3.72 10.97 -2.17
CA PRO A 101 2.95 12.03 -1.51
C PRO A 101 1.80 12.56 -2.38
N TRP A 102 2.05 12.74 -3.69
CA TRP A 102 1.00 13.13 -4.62
C TRP A 102 -0.11 12.08 -4.75
N ALA A 103 0.24 10.79 -4.71
CA ALA A 103 -0.74 9.69 -4.65
C ALA A 103 -1.64 9.77 -3.44
N PHE A 104 -1.03 10.03 -2.29
CA PHE A 104 -1.73 10.17 -1.04
C PHE A 104 -2.72 11.34 -1.12
N TYR A 105 -2.25 12.51 -1.56
CA TYR A 105 -3.10 13.69 -1.72
C TYR A 105 -4.25 13.44 -2.72
N SER A 106 -3.94 12.85 -3.87
CA SER A 106 -4.95 12.48 -4.88
C SER A 106 -6.00 11.51 -4.32
N SER A 107 -5.58 10.57 -3.47
CA SER A 107 -6.48 9.64 -2.80
C SER A 107 -7.41 10.34 -1.83
N LEU A 108 -6.90 11.27 -1.03
CA LEU A 108 -7.72 12.06 -0.11
C LEU A 108 -8.75 12.90 -0.87
N TRP A 109 -8.32 13.55 -1.95
CA TRP A 109 -9.22 14.33 -2.81
C TRP A 109 -10.32 13.46 -3.43
N ARG A 110 -9.96 12.27 -3.90
CA ARG A 110 -10.94 11.31 -4.44
C ARG A 110 -11.97 10.88 -3.42
N VAL A 111 -11.55 10.61 -2.17
CA VAL A 111 -12.47 10.27 -1.08
C VAL A 111 -13.37 11.46 -0.73
N LYS A 112 -12.84 12.69 -0.73
CA LYS A 112 -13.65 13.90 -0.52
C LYS A 112 -14.71 14.08 -1.61
N LYS A 113 -14.38 13.77 -2.88
CA LYS A 113 -15.30 13.89 -4.02
C LYS A 113 -16.37 12.78 -4.06
N LEU A 114 -15.98 11.54 -3.81
CA LEU A 114 -16.88 10.38 -3.91
C LEU A 114 -17.69 10.11 -2.64
N GLY A 115 -17.32 10.74 -1.52
CA GLY A 115 -17.87 10.42 -0.22
C GLY A 115 -17.35 9.09 0.33
N ARG A 116 -17.81 8.72 1.52
CA ARG A 116 -17.53 7.43 2.14
C ARG A 116 -18.74 6.53 1.93
N SER A 117 -18.51 5.27 1.59
CA SER A 117 -19.57 4.26 1.59
C SER A 117 -20.16 4.12 2.99
N ALA A 118 -21.48 3.87 3.05
CA ALA A 118 -22.15 3.57 4.30
C ALA A 118 -21.49 2.36 4.97
N ARG A 119 -21.57 2.30 6.31
CA ARG A 119 -21.06 1.16 7.08
C ARG A 119 -21.70 -0.11 6.52
N TYR A 120 -20.87 -1.11 6.21
CA TYR A 120 -21.39 -2.43 5.86
C TYR A 120 -22.11 -2.99 7.09
N ILE A 121 -23.41 -3.21 6.97
CA ILE A 121 -24.21 -3.90 7.96
C ILE A 121 -24.41 -5.32 7.43
N PRO A 122 -23.95 -6.35 8.16
CA PRO A 122 -24.11 -7.73 7.73
C PRO A 122 -25.61 -8.09 7.62
N PRO A 123 -26.01 -8.95 6.66
CA PRO A 123 -27.42 -9.27 6.41
C PRO A 123 -28.21 -9.71 7.65
N LYS A 124 -27.55 -10.41 8.59
CA LYS A 124 -28.18 -10.86 9.85
C LYS A 124 -28.55 -9.70 10.79
N GLU A 125 -27.76 -8.62 10.80
CA GLU A 125 -27.97 -7.45 11.66
C GLU A 125 -28.95 -6.43 11.02
N ASN A 126 -29.03 -6.41 9.67
CA ASN A 126 -30.02 -5.63 8.94
C ASN A 126 -31.47 -6.03 9.28
N ALA A 127 -31.73 -7.32 9.51
CA ALA A 127 -33.05 -7.80 9.90
C ALA A 127 -33.45 -7.26 11.29
N THR A 128 -32.51 -7.21 12.22
CA THR A 128 -32.72 -6.71 13.59
C THR A 128 -32.93 -5.20 13.63
N ILE A 129 -32.20 -4.44 12.79
CA ILE A 129 -32.35 -2.98 12.69
C ILE A 129 -33.67 -2.61 12.02
N LYS A 130 -34.10 -3.34 10.98
CA LYS A 130 -35.42 -3.12 10.36
C LYS A 130 -36.57 -3.37 11.32
N ASN A 131 -36.50 -4.40 12.16
CA ASN A 131 -37.53 -4.68 13.18
C ASN A 131 -37.56 -3.64 14.30
N LYS A 132 -36.43 -3.02 14.67
CA LYS A 132 -36.39 -1.96 15.70
C LYS A 132 -36.97 -0.63 15.24
N ASN A 133 -37.00 -0.36 13.94
CA ASN A 133 -37.55 0.88 13.37
C ASN A 133 -39.02 0.72 12.90
N ALA A 134 -39.66 -0.40 13.22
CA ALA A 134 -41.04 -0.72 12.83
C ALA A 134 -42.06 -0.53 13.97
N TYR A 135 -41.65 0.08 15.09
CA TYR A 135 -42.48 0.44 16.25
C TYR A 135 -42.38 1.93 16.53
#